data_AF-A0A970CAA9-F1
#
_entry.id   AF-A0A970CAA9-F1
#
_cell.length_a   1.000
_cell.length_b   1.000
_cell.length_c   1.000
_cell.angle_alpha   90.00
_cell.angle_beta   90.00
_cell.angle_gamma   90.00
#
_symmetry.space_group_name_H-M   'P 1'
#
loop_
_entity.id
_entity.type
_entity.pdbx_description
1 polymer ?
#
loop_
_entity_poly.entity_id
_entity_poly.type
_entity_poly.pdbx_seq_one_letter_code
_entity_poly.pdbx_strand_id
1 'polypeptide(L)'
;MKRILSAVLALLLLLPALALAEIDLSGLSYKELVALKDRINLAMWESEEWQRVTVPQGVYRVGEDIPAGHWTITAADGQYASVSWGTKLTQSGQDVEMDWENGIYEYESLTSPTYEFFTEGSRTEVDFDLEIGQYIVVTYGDVLFTPYQGKPSLGFK
;
A
#
# COMPACT_ATOMS: atom_id res chain seq x y z
N MET A 1 44.19 -11.88 -25.32
CA MET A 1 42.84 -12.27 -24.85
C MET A 1 42.82 -12.84 -23.42
N LYS A 2 43.75 -13.73 -23.01
CA LYS A 2 43.76 -14.33 -21.66
C LYS A 2 44.01 -13.33 -20.51
N ARG A 3 44.89 -12.36 -20.71
CA ARG A 3 45.24 -11.34 -19.69
C ARG A 3 44.18 -10.26 -19.50
N ILE A 4 43.42 -9.97 -20.55
CA ILE A 4 42.30 -9.01 -20.50
C ILE A 4 41.10 -9.65 -19.78
N LEU A 5 40.85 -10.95 -20.03
CA LEU A 5 39.83 -11.70 -19.31
C LEU A 5 40.10 -11.76 -17.80
N SER A 6 41.35 -11.99 -17.39
CA SER A 6 41.74 -12.03 -15.98
C SER A 6 41.66 -10.66 -15.29
N ALA A 7 41.91 -9.57 -16.02
CA ALA A 7 41.79 -8.21 -15.48
C ALA A 7 40.33 -7.80 -15.26
N VAL A 8 39.42 -8.19 -16.17
CA VAL A 8 37.98 -7.96 -16.02
C VAL A 8 37.39 -8.83 -14.89
N LEU A 9 37.86 -10.08 -14.76
CA LEU A 9 37.44 -10.96 -13.66
C LEU A 9 37.93 -10.45 -12.29
N ALA A 10 39.15 -9.92 -12.21
CA ALA A 10 39.68 -9.31 -10.99
C ALA A 10 38.96 -8.00 -10.62
N LEU A 11 38.52 -7.23 -11.63
CA LEU A 11 37.74 -6.00 -11.43
C LEU A 11 36.30 -6.30 -10.98
N LEU A 12 35.69 -7.39 -11.46
CA LEU A 12 34.40 -7.90 -11.00
C LEU A 12 34.44 -8.45 -9.56
N LEU A 13 35.58 -8.99 -9.12
CA LEU A 13 35.80 -9.48 -7.76
C LEU A 13 36.12 -8.36 -6.75
N LEU A 14 36.34 -7.13 -7.23
CA LEU A 14 36.59 -5.92 -6.42
C LEU A 14 35.32 -5.10 -6.16
N LEU A 15 34.15 -5.58 -6.60
CA LEU A 15 32.89 -5.02 -6.13
C LEU A 15 32.81 -5.26 -4.62
N PRO A 16 32.78 -4.19 -3.79
CA PRO A 16 32.51 -4.39 -2.38
C PRO A 16 31.16 -5.08 -2.28
N ALA A 17 31.13 -6.23 -1.59
CA ALA A 17 29.88 -6.78 -1.11
C ALA A 17 29.13 -5.63 -0.45
N LEU A 18 27.98 -5.27 -1.02
CA LEU A 18 27.02 -4.38 -0.37
C LEU A 18 26.70 -5.03 0.97
N ALA A 19 27.43 -4.65 2.01
CA ALA A 19 27.06 -4.95 3.35
C ALA A 19 25.70 -4.30 3.53
N LEU A 20 24.64 -5.11 3.59
CA LEU A 20 23.37 -4.68 4.13
C LEU A 20 23.67 -4.21 5.56
N ALA A 21 23.84 -2.91 5.74
CA ALA A 21 23.93 -2.34 7.06
C ALA A 21 22.59 -2.64 7.74
N GLU A 22 22.64 -3.48 8.79
CA GLU A 22 21.50 -3.70 9.67
C GLU A 22 21.10 -2.33 10.22
N ILE A 23 19.86 -1.91 9.97
CA ILE A 23 19.36 -0.64 10.48
C ILE A 23 19.04 -0.86 11.96
N ASP A 24 19.94 -0.42 12.84
CA ASP A 24 19.69 -0.44 14.28
C ASP A 24 18.66 0.64 14.66
N LEU A 25 17.47 0.19 15.03
CA LEU A 25 16.33 1.03 15.44
C LEU A 25 16.23 1.17 16.97
N SER A 26 17.04 0.43 17.74
CA SER A 26 16.92 0.35 19.20
C SER A 26 17.27 1.65 19.93
N GLY A 27 18.03 2.54 19.28
CA GLY A 27 18.39 3.85 19.80
C GLY A 27 17.34 4.96 19.57
N LEU A 28 16.27 4.69 18.83
CA LEU A 28 15.24 5.69 18.52
C LEU A 28 14.16 5.73 19.60
N SER A 29 13.74 6.94 19.97
CA SER A 29 12.52 7.11 20.78
C SER A 29 11.28 6.72 19.98
N TYR A 30 10.18 6.45 20.67
CA TYR A 30 8.89 6.11 20.03
C TYR A 30 8.47 7.13 18.97
N LYS A 31 8.61 8.43 19.26
CA LYS A 31 8.26 9.50 18.31
C LYS A 31 9.13 9.46 17.06
N GLU A 32 10.41 9.13 17.19
CA GLU A 32 11.34 9.03 16.08
C GLU A 32 11.09 7.78 15.23
N LEU A 33 10.67 6.67 15.85
CA LEU A 33 10.22 5.47 15.14
C LEU A 33 8.99 5.74 14.27
N VAL A 34 7.99 6.45 14.81
CA VAL A 34 6.80 6.86 14.04
C VAL A 34 7.21 7.76 12.86
N ALA A 35 8.02 8.80 13.11
CA ALA A 35 8.47 9.69 12.04
C ALA A 35 9.36 8.98 10.99
N LEU A 36 10.08 7.92 11.38
CA LEU A 36 10.82 7.09 10.43
C LEU A 36 9.88 6.23 9.58
N LYS A 37 8.88 5.59 10.18
CA LYS A 37 7.84 4.84 9.46
C LYS A 37 7.16 5.72 8.40
N ASP A 38 6.77 6.94 8.77
CA ASP A 38 6.07 7.84 7.86
C ASP A 38 6.95 8.23 6.65
N ARG A 39 8.24 8.47 6.88
CA ARG A 39 9.21 8.75 5.80
C ARG A 39 9.46 7.55 4.89
N ILE A 40 9.55 6.35 5.46
CA ILE A 40 9.69 5.12 4.68
C ILE A 40 8.46 4.91 3.80
N ASN A 41 7.26 5.08 4.36
CA ASN A 41 6.02 4.97 3.60
C ASN A 41 5.99 5.97 2.44
N LEU A 42 6.33 7.24 2.69
CA LEU A 42 6.39 8.25 1.62
C LEU A 42 7.41 7.88 0.54
N ALA A 43 8.62 7.47 0.93
CA ALA A 43 9.66 7.07 -0.02
C ALA A 43 9.25 5.84 -0.85
N MET A 44 8.48 4.90 -0.28
CA MET A 44 7.92 3.77 -1.02
C MET A 44 6.97 4.23 -2.12
N TRP A 45 6.11 5.22 -1.85
CA TRP A 45 5.18 5.78 -2.83
C TRP A 45 5.87 6.55 -3.96
N GLU A 46 7.04 7.15 -3.70
CA GLU A 46 7.80 7.95 -4.69
C GLU A 46 8.76 7.13 -5.57
N SER A 47 8.97 5.83 -5.27
CA SER A 47 9.94 4.99 -5.98
C SER A 47 9.44 4.54 -7.37
N GLU A 48 10.29 4.55 -8.40
CA GLU A 48 9.91 4.12 -9.77
C GLU A 48 9.61 2.61 -9.88
N GLU A 49 10.00 1.79 -8.89
CA GLU A 49 9.68 0.36 -8.82
C GLU A 49 8.29 0.07 -8.22
N TRP A 50 7.51 1.12 -7.90
CA TRP A 50 6.18 1.01 -7.30
C TRP A 50 5.16 0.31 -8.21
N GLN A 51 4.96 -0.99 -8.01
CA GLN A 51 3.84 -1.71 -8.62
C GLN A 51 2.77 -2.10 -7.60
N ARG A 52 3.06 -2.02 -6.30
CA ARG A 52 2.18 -2.50 -5.23
C ARG A 52 2.70 -2.09 -3.86
N VAL A 53 1.87 -1.50 -3.01
CA VAL A 53 2.21 -1.15 -1.62
C VAL A 53 1.28 -1.90 -0.66
N THR A 54 1.85 -2.52 0.37
CA THR A 54 1.05 -3.12 1.46
C THR A 54 0.70 -2.06 2.49
N VAL A 55 -0.59 -1.87 2.74
CA VAL A 55 -1.14 -0.94 3.72
C VAL A 55 -1.78 -1.77 4.84
N PRO A 56 -1.23 -1.72 6.07
CA PRO A 56 -1.74 -2.54 7.16
C PRO A 56 -3.06 -2.00 7.72
N GLN A 57 -3.70 -2.76 8.61
CA GLN A 57 -4.84 -2.28 9.39
C GLN A 57 -4.56 -0.91 10.06
N GLY A 58 -5.47 0.05 9.91
CA GLY A 58 -5.29 1.39 10.48
C GLY A 58 -6.19 2.45 9.86
N VAL A 59 -6.03 3.68 10.36
CA VAL A 59 -6.70 4.89 9.86
C VAL A 59 -5.65 5.76 9.19
N TYR A 60 -5.93 6.18 7.96
CA TYR A 60 -5.00 6.89 7.10
C TYR A 60 -5.66 8.12 6.50
N ARG A 61 -4.91 9.22 6.41
CA ARG A 61 -5.37 10.47 5.80
C ARG A 61 -4.80 10.64 4.41
N VAL A 62 -5.66 10.90 3.44
CA VAL A 62 -5.29 11.08 2.04
C VAL A 62 -4.64 12.46 1.85
N GLY A 63 -3.47 12.46 1.21
CA GLY A 63 -2.58 13.61 1.06
C GLY A 63 -1.53 13.75 2.17
N GLU A 64 -1.59 12.92 3.21
CA GLU A 64 -0.59 12.86 4.29
C GLU A 64 0.03 11.47 4.38
N ASP A 65 -0.80 10.44 4.62
CA ASP A 65 -0.35 9.05 4.78
C ASP A 65 -0.41 8.26 3.47
N ILE A 66 -1.44 8.53 2.65
CA ILE A 66 -1.68 7.88 1.35
C ILE A 66 -1.83 8.97 0.30
N PRO A 67 -1.11 8.91 -0.84
CA PRO A 67 -1.27 9.91 -1.90
C PRO A 67 -2.67 9.89 -2.50
N ALA A 68 -3.18 11.07 -2.85
CA ALA A 68 -4.39 11.20 -3.65
C ALA A 68 -4.18 10.60 -5.04
N GLY A 69 -5.22 10.02 -5.64
CA GLY A 69 -5.14 9.38 -6.94
C GLY A 69 -6.19 8.30 -7.15
N HIS A 70 -6.15 7.67 -8.31
CA HIS A 70 -7.03 6.56 -8.65
C HIS A 70 -6.34 5.22 -8.38
N TRP A 71 -6.95 4.39 -7.54
CA TRP A 71 -6.32 3.21 -6.96
C TRP A 71 -7.14 1.95 -7.18
N THR A 72 -6.44 0.84 -7.36
CA THR A 72 -6.98 -0.52 -7.21
C THR A 72 -6.51 -1.08 -5.87
N ILE A 73 -7.45 -1.53 -5.05
CA ILE A 73 -7.15 -2.17 -3.76
C ILE A 73 -7.54 -3.64 -3.82
N THR A 74 -6.67 -4.50 -3.30
CA THR A 74 -6.92 -5.93 -3.07
C THR A 74 -6.60 -6.30 -1.63
N ALA A 75 -7.15 -7.40 -1.12
CA ALA A 75 -6.68 -7.97 0.16
C ALA A 75 -5.28 -8.57 -0.01
N ALA A 76 -4.44 -8.49 1.02
CA ALA A 76 -3.15 -9.17 1.03
C ALA A 76 -3.29 -10.70 0.90
N ASP A 77 -2.23 -11.36 0.43
CA ASP A 77 -2.25 -12.81 0.17
C ASP A 77 -2.69 -13.62 1.39
N GLY A 78 -3.68 -14.49 1.21
CA GLY A 78 -4.21 -15.34 2.27
C GLY A 78 -5.01 -14.57 3.33
N GLN A 79 -5.46 -13.34 3.05
CA GLN A 79 -6.20 -12.52 4.00
C GLN A 79 -7.60 -12.12 3.51
N TYR A 80 -8.43 -11.74 4.48
CA TYR A 80 -9.65 -10.98 4.31
C TYR A 80 -9.41 -9.59 4.91
N ALA A 81 -9.88 -8.55 4.23
CA ALA A 81 -9.78 -7.18 4.72
C ALA A 81 -11.03 -6.40 4.31
N SER A 82 -11.37 -5.39 5.10
CA SER A 82 -12.37 -4.40 4.71
C SER A 82 -11.75 -3.02 4.67
N VAL A 83 -12.19 -2.22 3.70
CA VAL A 83 -11.79 -0.83 3.53
C VAL A 83 -13.03 0.05 3.54
N SER A 84 -13.02 1.11 4.35
CA SER A 84 -13.98 2.20 4.29
C SER A 84 -13.27 3.50 3.96
N TRP A 85 -13.94 4.39 3.24
CA TRP A 85 -13.41 5.72 2.95
C TRP A 85 -14.48 6.80 2.94
N GLY A 86 -14.07 8.00 3.33
CA GLY A 86 -14.94 9.16 3.37
C GLY A 86 -14.26 10.42 3.89
N THR A 87 -15.02 11.49 4.08
CA THR A 87 -14.47 12.83 4.43
C THR A 87 -14.37 13.09 5.93
N LYS A 88 -14.96 12.24 6.76
CA LYS A 88 -15.07 12.46 8.20
C LYS A 88 -14.91 11.15 8.96
N LEU A 89 -14.24 11.20 10.10
CA LEU A 89 -14.15 10.08 11.03
C LEU A 89 -15.25 10.17 12.09
N THR A 90 -15.66 9.01 12.59
CA THR A 90 -16.50 8.88 13.79
C THR A 90 -15.85 9.53 15.02
N GLN A 91 -16.62 9.78 16.08
CA GLN A 91 -16.09 10.39 17.31
C GLN A 91 -14.96 9.59 17.97
N SER A 92 -14.90 8.26 17.77
CA SER A 92 -13.80 7.43 18.27
C SER A 92 -12.51 7.60 17.46
N GLY A 93 -12.61 8.13 16.25
CA GLY A 93 -11.50 8.24 15.30
C GLY A 93 -11.07 6.91 14.69
N GLN A 94 -11.86 5.85 14.84
CA GLN A 94 -11.49 4.48 14.43
C GLN A 94 -12.15 4.02 13.12
N ASP A 95 -13.16 4.74 12.64
CA ASP A 95 -13.89 4.43 11.41
C ASP A 95 -14.39 5.72 10.76
N VAL A 96 -14.76 5.64 9.49
CA VAL A 96 -15.37 6.72 8.72
C VAL A 96 -16.82 6.91 9.17
N GLU A 97 -17.21 8.17 9.39
CA GLU A 97 -18.60 8.53 9.71
C GLU A 97 -19.48 8.41 8.47
N MET A 98 -20.59 7.68 8.57
CA MET A 98 -21.61 7.68 7.54
C MET A 98 -22.24 9.07 7.42
N ASP A 99 -21.93 9.77 6.33
CA ASP A 99 -22.56 11.03 5.98
C ASP A 99 -23.77 10.76 5.08
N TRP A 100 -24.95 10.64 5.70
CA TRP A 100 -26.22 10.40 5.01
C TRP A 100 -26.69 11.59 4.16
N GLU A 101 -26.16 12.80 4.37
CA GLU A 101 -26.54 14.01 3.63
C GLU A 101 -25.64 14.21 2.40
N ASN A 102 -24.34 13.95 2.51
CA ASN A 102 -23.38 14.17 1.43
C ASN A 102 -22.96 12.89 0.69
N GLY A 103 -23.31 11.71 1.21
CA GLY A 103 -23.14 10.43 0.52
C GLY A 103 -21.70 9.92 0.39
N ILE A 104 -20.74 10.49 1.13
CA ILE A 104 -19.31 10.16 1.01
C ILE A 104 -18.91 9.10 2.05
N TYR A 105 -19.66 7.99 2.09
CA TYR A 105 -19.27 6.79 2.80
C TYR A 105 -19.36 5.61 1.85
N GLU A 106 -18.21 5.02 1.57
CA GLU A 106 -18.13 3.76 0.86
C GLU A 106 -17.39 2.73 1.69
N TYR A 107 -17.77 1.48 1.49
CA TYR A 107 -17.26 0.34 2.24
C TYR A 107 -17.20 -0.85 1.31
N GLU A 108 -16.07 -1.56 1.35
CA GLU A 108 -15.89 -2.80 0.62
C GLU A 108 -15.21 -3.85 1.47
N SER A 109 -15.64 -5.10 1.29
CA SER A 109 -14.98 -6.29 1.84
C SER A 109 -14.26 -7.03 0.72
N LEU A 110 -12.96 -7.22 0.91
CA LEU A 110 -12.06 -7.82 -0.06
C LEU A 110 -11.54 -9.15 0.48
N THR A 111 -11.56 -10.18 -0.35
CA THR A 111 -11.09 -11.51 0.00
C THR A 111 -10.02 -11.94 -0.97
N SER A 112 -8.85 -12.30 -0.47
CA SER A 112 -7.78 -12.85 -1.32
C SER A 112 -8.22 -14.20 -1.92
N PRO A 113 -7.96 -14.47 -3.20
CA PRO A 113 -8.24 -15.79 -3.81
C PRO A 113 -7.52 -16.96 -3.13
N THR A 114 -6.47 -16.68 -2.34
CA THR A 114 -5.72 -17.67 -1.58
C THR A 114 -6.17 -17.78 -0.12
N TYR A 115 -7.18 -17.01 0.29
CA TYR A 115 -7.76 -17.10 1.64
C TYR A 115 -8.52 -18.42 1.82
N GLU A 116 -8.39 -19.03 3.00
CA GLU A 116 -8.97 -20.36 3.26
C GLU A 116 -10.50 -20.39 3.18
N PHE A 117 -11.16 -19.26 3.43
CA PHE A 117 -12.61 -19.10 3.32
C PHE A 117 -13.05 -18.38 2.04
N PHE A 118 -12.18 -18.32 1.02
CA PHE A 118 -12.56 -17.78 -0.27
C PHE A 118 -13.71 -18.58 -0.90
N THR A 119 -14.73 -17.88 -1.40
CA THR A 119 -15.85 -18.47 -2.12
C THR A 119 -15.97 -17.87 -3.51
N GLU A 120 -16.42 -18.67 -4.48
CA GLU A 120 -16.71 -18.15 -5.81
C GLU A 120 -17.75 -17.02 -5.73
N GLY A 121 -17.42 -15.85 -6.27
CA GLY A 121 -18.22 -14.62 -6.14
C GLY A 121 -17.79 -13.67 -5.02
N SER A 122 -16.83 -14.05 -4.16
CA SER A 122 -16.18 -13.11 -3.25
C SER A 122 -15.53 -11.98 -4.03
N ARG A 123 -15.72 -10.74 -3.56
CA ARG A 123 -15.05 -9.57 -4.14
C ARG A 123 -13.56 -9.63 -3.80
N THR A 124 -12.71 -9.51 -4.82
CA THR A 124 -11.25 -9.59 -4.69
C THR A 124 -10.57 -8.24 -4.78
N GLU A 125 -11.22 -7.28 -5.43
CA GLU A 125 -10.68 -5.94 -5.67
C GLU A 125 -11.77 -4.87 -5.68
N VAL A 126 -11.36 -3.62 -5.48
CA VAL A 126 -12.16 -2.42 -5.72
C VAL A 126 -11.28 -1.33 -6.33
N ASP A 127 -11.85 -0.55 -7.25
CA ASP A 127 -11.21 0.61 -7.85
C ASP A 127 -11.92 1.88 -7.37
N PHE A 128 -11.18 2.89 -6.91
CA PHE A 128 -11.77 4.17 -6.50
C PHE A 128 -10.79 5.35 -6.53
N ASP A 129 -11.37 6.55 -6.54
CA ASP A 129 -10.66 7.82 -6.48
C ASP A 129 -10.49 8.28 -5.03
N LEU A 130 -9.24 8.59 -4.67
CA LEU A 130 -8.88 9.20 -3.40
C LEU A 130 -8.56 10.68 -3.59
N GLU A 131 -9.30 11.51 -2.88
CA GLU A 131 -9.14 12.96 -2.86
C GLU A 131 -8.46 13.43 -1.57
N ILE A 132 -7.64 14.48 -1.69
CA ILE A 132 -6.96 15.10 -0.55
C ILE A 132 -7.98 15.48 0.53
N GLY A 133 -7.69 15.10 1.78
CA GLY A 133 -8.54 15.37 2.93
C GLY A 133 -9.54 14.27 3.27
N GLN A 134 -9.67 13.23 2.44
CA GLN A 134 -10.39 12.01 2.80
C GLN A 134 -9.61 11.17 3.82
N TYR A 135 -10.32 10.23 4.43
CA TYR A 135 -9.79 9.19 5.28
C TYR A 135 -10.05 7.82 4.66
N ILE A 136 -9.08 6.93 4.81
CA ILE A 136 -9.16 5.50 4.52
C ILE A 136 -9.02 4.76 5.84
N VAL A 137 -9.90 3.80 6.09
CA VAL A 137 -9.81 2.92 7.24
C VAL A 137 -9.75 1.48 6.74
N VAL A 138 -8.65 0.81 7.08
CA VAL A 138 -8.43 -0.61 6.78
C VAL A 138 -8.70 -1.41 8.05
N THR A 139 -9.49 -2.48 7.94
CA THR A 139 -9.88 -3.37 9.04
C THR A 139 -9.79 -4.84 8.66
N TYR A 140 -9.69 -5.71 9.68
CA TYR A 140 -9.66 -7.18 9.58
C TYR A 140 -8.45 -7.82 8.87
N GLY A 141 -7.60 -7.02 8.21
CA GLY A 141 -6.38 -7.48 7.57
C GLY A 141 -5.60 -6.34 6.93
N ASP A 142 -4.63 -6.69 6.10
CA ASP A 142 -3.83 -5.78 5.29
C ASP A 142 -4.38 -5.75 3.86
N VAL A 143 -4.18 -4.62 3.20
CA VAL A 143 -4.57 -4.44 1.79
C VAL A 143 -3.38 -4.04 0.94
N LEU A 144 -3.47 -4.30 -0.36
CA LEU A 144 -2.48 -3.96 -1.35
C LEU A 144 -3.03 -2.86 -2.25
N PHE A 145 -2.42 -1.69 -2.18
CA PHE A 145 -2.71 -0.56 -3.05
C PHE A 145 -1.86 -0.67 -4.32
N THR A 146 -2.53 -0.60 -5.46
CA THR A 146 -1.91 -0.64 -6.78
C THR A 146 -2.42 0.55 -7.58
N PRO A 147 -1.57 1.27 -8.33
CA PRO A 147 -2.03 2.37 -9.18
C PRO A 147 -3.00 1.80 -10.20
N TYR A 148 -4.15 2.42 -10.38
CA TYR A 148 -5.10 1.92 -11.36
C TYR A 148 -4.50 2.00 -12.76
N GLN A 149 -4.30 0.85 -13.40
CA GLN A 149 -3.70 0.79 -14.74
C GLN A 149 -4.75 0.86 -15.87
N GLY A 150 -6.03 1.05 -15.54
CA GLY A 150 -7.11 0.87 -16.52
C GLY A 150 -7.44 -0.59 -16.68
N LYS A 151 -8.69 -0.99 -16.41
CA LYS A 151 -9.24 -2.14 -17.15
C LYS A 151 -9.32 -1.67 -18.61
N PRO A 152 -8.65 -2.34 -19.58
CA PRO A 152 -8.93 -2.03 -20.98
C PRO A 152 -10.43 -2.24 -21.13
N SER A 153 -11.16 -1.15 -21.37
CA SER A 153 -12.58 -1.26 -21.63
C SER A 153 -12.69 -2.20 -22.82
N LEU A 154 -13.31 -3.37 -22.61
CA LEU A 154 -13.83 -4.14 -23.72
C LEU A 154 -14.96 -3.27 -24.27
N GLY A 155 -14.58 -2.34 -25.14
CA GLY A 155 -15.45 -1.40 -25.79
C GLY A 155 -16.49 -2.16 -26.58
N PHE A 156 -17.64 -2.39 -25.97
CA PHE A 156 -18.86 -2.60 -26.71
C PHE A 156 -19.41 -1.21 -27.03
N LYS A 157 -19.26 -0.83 -28.30
CA LYS A 157 -19.99 0.27 -28.93
C LYS A 157 -21.48 -0.04 -28.99
#